data_AF-A0A135T4C3-F1
#
_entry.id   AF-A0A135T4C3-F1
#
_cell.length_a   1.000
_cell.length_b   1.000
_cell.length_c   1.000
_cell.angle_alpha   90.00
_cell.angle_beta   90.00
_cell.angle_gamma   90.00
#
_symmetry.space_group_name_H-M   'P 1'
#
loop_
_entity.id
_entity.type
_entity.pdbx_description
1 polymer ?
#
loop_
_entity_poly.entity_id
_entity_poly.type
_entity_poly.pdbx_seq_one_letter_code
_entity_poly.pdbx_strand_id
1 'polypeptide(L)'
;MAVSDLDRVTITRAIEVYDNIAKLDQTIHNMSSVIFEFLLLRPPIGGTAEVAWPRSNNLNHLLLFIISCPGNGTEEQEKMIRQVSNDAPGQVLGPETRAEVNPAGLEPSYHDVKGVYREHYEKLVELRRLYDPKKRFQSFF
;
A
#
# COMPACT_ATOMS: atom_id res chain seq x y z
N MET A 1 0.29 -0.79 3.51
CA MET A 1 0.90 0.44 4.04
C MET A 1 1.88 0.11 5.15
N ALA A 2 2.89 0.96 5.36
CA ALA A 2 3.81 0.87 6.48
C ALA A 2 3.28 1.65 7.69
N VAL A 3 3.43 1.08 8.88
CA VAL A 3 2.91 1.63 10.15
C VAL A 3 3.98 1.50 11.23
N SER A 4 3.97 2.42 12.20
CA SER A 4 4.96 2.42 13.28
C SER A 4 4.75 1.32 14.29
N ASP A 5 3.48 1.10 14.65
CA ASP A 5 3.04 0.05 15.56
C ASP A 5 1.70 -0.50 15.05
N LEU A 6 1.33 -1.67 15.53
CA LEU A 6 0.03 -2.31 15.32
C LEU A 6 -0.60 -2.49 16.69
N ASP A 7 -1.01 -1.37 17.29
CA ASP A 7 -1.71 -1.41 18.57
C ASP A 7 -3.11 -2.03 18.43
N ARG A 8 -3.73 -2.32 19.57
CA ARG A 8 -5.08 -2.91 19.60
C ARG A 8 -6.09 -2.05 18.82
N VAL A 9 -6.00 -0.73 18.88
CA VAL A 9 -6.95 0.18 18.24
C VAL A 9 -6.79 0.12 16.72
N THR A 10 -5.57 0.18 16.20
CA THR A 10 -5.25 0.03 14.78
C THR A 10 -5.70 -1.34 14.26
N ILE A 11 -5.42 -2.42 14.99
CA ILE A 11 -5.85 -3.77 14.60
C ILE A 11 -7.38 -3.86 14.56
N THR A 12 -8.07 -3.39 15.59
CA THR A 12 -9.54 -3.42 15.64
C THR A 12 -10.13 -2.63 14.48
N ARG A 13 -9.66 -1.41 14.21
CA ARG A 13 -10.13 -0.62 13.06
C ARG A 13 -9.87 -1.32 11.73
N ALA A 14 -8.72 -1.99 11.58
CA ALA A 14 -8.41 -2.70 10.35
C ALA A 14 -9.34 -3.89 10.11
N ILE A 15 -9.70 -4.62 11.18
CA ILE A 15 -10.71 -5.68 11.12
C ILE A 15 -12.08 -5.10 10.82
N GLU A 16 -12.47 -3.98 11.43
CA GLU A 16 -13.74 -3.31 11.15
C GLU A 16 -13.85 -2.87 9.68
N VAL A 17 -12.78 -2.33 9.10
CA VAL A 17 -12.72 -2.01 7.67
C VAL A 17 -12.98 -3.26 6.83
N TYR A 18 -12.31 -4.37 7.14
CA TYR A 18 -12.52 -5.64 6.45
C TYR A 18 -13.97 -6.14 6.59
N ASP A 19 -14.51 -6.23 7.80
CA ASP A 19 -15.87 -6.70 8.07
C ASP A 19 -16.93 -5.81 7.38
N ASN A 20 -16.67 -4.51 7.25
CA ASN A 20 -17.57 -3.59 6.56
C ASN A 20 -17.64 -3.85 5.05
N ILE A 21 -16.65 -4.51 4.45
CA ILE A 21 -16.71 -4.91 3.03
C ILE A 21 -17.88 -5.88 2.81
N ALA A 22 -18.18 -6.76 3.77
CA ALA A 22 -19.31 -7.70 3.65
C ALA A 22 -20.65 -6.99 3.47
N LYS A 23 -20.78 -5.78 4.03
CA LYS A 23 -21.98 -4.94 3.91
C LYS A 23 -22.09 -4.28 2.52
N LEU A 24 -20.97 -4.14 1.83
CA LEU A 24 -20.91 -3.55 0.48
C LEU A 24 -21.09 -4.63 -0.59
N ASP A 25 -20.30 -5.71 -0.51
CA ASP A 25 -20.37 -6.85 -1.42
C ASP A 25 -19.74 -8.09 -0.74
N GLN A 26 -20.54 -9.14 -0.58
CA GLN A 26 -20.11 -10.38 0.09
C GLN A 26 -19.04 -11.14 -0.71
N THR A 27 -19.05 -11.05 -2.04
CA THR A 27 -18.08 -11.72 -2.91
C THR A 27 -16.71 -11.07 -2.77
N ILE A 28 -16.67 -9.73 -2.80
CA ILE A 28 -15.44 -8.97 -2.58
C ILE A 28 -14.89 -9.30 -1.19
N HIS A 29 -15.73 -9.28 -0.15
CA HIS A 29 -15.32 -9.61 1.21
C HIS A 29 -14.65 -11.00 1.30
N ASN A 30 -15.29 -12.01 0.71
CA ASN A 30 -14.78 -13.39 0.74
C ASN A 30 -13.46 -13.59 -0.01
N MET A 31 -13.17 -12.73 -0.98
CA MET A 31 -11.92 -12.75 -1.75
C MET A 31 -10.86 -11.78 -1.22
N SER A 32 -11.22 -10.96 -0.23
CA SER A 32 -10.33 -9.97 0.35
C SER A 32 -9.64 -10.51 1.60
N SER A 33 -8.58 -9.85 2.04
CA SER A 33 -7.86 -10.21 3.25
C SER A 33 -7.22 -8.98 3.89
N VAL A 34 -7.13 -9.01 5.22
CA VAL A 34 -6.31 -8.08 6.00
C VAL A 34 -5.16 -8.87 6.63
N ILE A 35 -3.92 -8.42 6.41
CA ILE A 35 -2.71 -9.09 6.91
C ILE A 35 -1.91 -8.10 7.75
N PHE A 36 -1.55 -8.56 8.96
CA PHE A 36 -0.71 -7.85 9.91
C PHE A 36 0.71 -8.42 9.88
N GLU A 37 1.65 -7.69 9.30
CA GLU A 37 3.05 -8.13 9.20
C GLU A 37 3.92 -7.42 10.23
N PHE A 38 4.26 -8.13 11.29
CA PHE A 38 5.15 -7.66 12.34
C PHE A 38 6.61 -7.87 11.94
N LEU A 39 7.16 -6.97 11.11
CA LEU A 39 8.46 -7.18 10.46
C LEU A 39 9.68 -6.93 11.36
N LEU A 40 9.71 -5.81 12.10
CA LEU A 40 10.91 -5.38 12.81
C LEU A 40 10.62 -5.04 14.26
N LEU A 41 11.39 -5.61 15.19
CA LEU A 41 11.40 -5.21 16.61
C LEU A 41 12.40 -4.07 16.87
N ARG A 42 13.17 -3.67 15.86
CA ARG A 42 14.19 -2.61 15.93
C ARG A 42 14.26 -1.87 14.58
N PRO A 43 14.47 -0.54 14.57
CA PRO A 43 14.61 0.21 13.32
C PRO A 43 15.69 -0.39 12.40
N PRO A 44 15.52 -0.31 11.06
CA PRO A 44 16.53 -0.78 10.13
C PRO A 44 17.89 -0.13 10.40
N ILE A 45 18.96 -0.91 10.35
CA ILE A 45 20.34 -0.40 10.45
C ILE A 45 20.76 0.07 9.06
N GLY A 46 20.89 1.39 8.87
CA GLY A 46 21.30 2.00 7.60
C GLY A 46 20.56 3.31 7.33
N GLY A 47 21.14 4.18 6.49
CA GLY A 47 20.49 5.42 6.09
C GLY A 47 19.42 5.17 5.02
N THR A 48 18.33 5.93 5.04
CA THR A 48 17.31 5.91 3.97
C THR A 48 17.88 6.24 2.58
N ALA A 49 19.09 6.84 2.51
CA ALA A 49 19.81 7.15 1.28
C ALA A 49 20.30 5.92 0.50
N GLU A 50 20.37 4.74 1.12
CA GLU A 50 20.92 3.52 0.51
C GLU A 50 19.86 2.56 -0.06
N VAL A 51 18.57 2.89 0.08
CA VAL A 51 17.45 2.06 -0.37
C VAL A 51 16.56 2.81 -1.35
N ALA A 52 15.97 2.10 -2.31
CA ALA A 52 15.10 2.72 -3.31
C ALA A 52 13.80 3.28 -2.70
N TRP A 53 13.24 2.61 -1.70
CA TRP A 53 12.06 3.06 -0.97
C TRP A 53 12.49 3.71 0.35
N PRO A 54 12.46 5.05 0.47
CA PRO A 54 12.99 5.76 1.63
C PRO A 54 12.02 5.74 2.82
N ARG A 55 11.44 4.58 3.13
CA ARG A 55 10.45 4.41 4.20
C ARG A 55 10.92 5.04 5.51
N SER A 56 10.05 5.77 6.19
CA SER A 56 10.40 6.43 7.46
C SER A 56 10.88 5.44 8.52
N ASN A 57 11.92 5.82 9.28
CA ASN A 57 12.67 4.93 10.18
C ASN A 57 11.83 4.33 11.33
N ASN A 58 10.72 4.95 11.67
CA ASN A 58 9.82 4.52 12.74
C ASN A 58 8.72 3.57 12.26
N LEU A 59 8.54 3.37 10.95
CA LEU A 59 7.47 2.54 10.39
C LEU A 59 7.91 1.07 10.37
N ASN A 60 7.79 0.33 11.46
CA ASN A 60 8.42 -0.98 11.61
C ASN A 60 7.62 -2.15 11.03
N HIS A 61 6.33 -1.96 10.75
CA HIS A 61 5.41 -3.04 10.38
C HIS A 61 4.70 -2.71 9.06
N LEU A 62 4.08 -3.73 8.46
CA LEU A 62 3.15 -3.53 7.35
C LEU A 62 1.75 -3.96 7.75
N LEU A 63 0.78 -3.14 7.37
CA LEU A 63 -0.63 -3.49 7.35
C LEU A 63 -1.07 -3.58 5.89
N LEU A 64 -1.44 -4.77 5.45
CA LEU A 64 -1.83 -5.03 4.07
C LEU A 64 -3.33 -5.27 3.98
N PHE A 65 -3.99 -4.48 3.14
CA PHE A 65 -5.33 -4.77 2.66
C PHE A 65 -5.19 -5.32 1.24
N ILE A 66 -5.58 -6.57 1.07
CA ILE A 66 -5.70 -7.21 -0.24
C ILE A 66 -7.18 -7.22 -0.54
N ILE A 67 -7.65 -6.23 -1.30
CA ILE A 67 -9.07 -6.12 -1.68
C ILE A 67 -9.21 -6.62 -3.11
N SER A 68 -10.10 -7.58 -3.33
CA SER A 68 -10.19 -8.29 -4.62
C SER A 68 -11.61 -8.66 -4.98
N CYS A 69 -11.85 -8.85 -6.27
CA CYS A 69 -13.11 -9.31 -6.85
C CYS A 69 -12.85 -10.48 -7.81
N PRO A 70 -13.89 -11.20 -8.25
CA PRO A 70 -13.75 -12.21 -9.31
C PRO A 70 -13.15 -11.61 -10.59
N GLY A 71 -12.43 -12.42 -11.35
CA GLY A 71 -11.86 -11.98 -12.63
C GLY A 71 -12.90 -11.63 -13.71
N ASN A 72 -14.15 -12.07 -13.52
CA ASN A 72 -15.32 -11.69 -14.30
C ASN A 72 -16.26 -10.74 -13.52
N GLY A 73 -15.73 -10.04 -12.52
CA GLY A 73 -16.47 -9.06 -11.73
C GLY A 73 -17.00 -7.90 -12.58
N THR A 74 -17.96 -7.17 -12.04
CA THR A 74 -18.57 -6.03 -12.76
C THR A 74 -17.72 -4.77 -12.61
N GLU A 75 -17.97 -3.77 -13.46
CA GLU A 75 -17.31 -2.46 -13.36
C GLU A 75 -17.60 -1.78 -12.01
N GLU A 76 -18.79 -2.01 -11.44
CA GLU A 76 -19.15 -1.53 -10.09
C GLU A 76 -18.28 -2.18 -9.01
N GLN A 77 -17.99 -3.48 -9.12
CA GLN A 77 -17.11 -4.18 -8.20
C GLN A 77 -15.68 -3.63 -8.30
N GLU A 78 -15.17 -3.38 -9.51
CA GLU A 78 -13.87 -2.74 -9.71
C GLU A 78 -13.81 -1.33 -9.09
N LYS A 79 -14.86 -0.53 -9.26
CA LYS A 79 -14.97 0.80 -8.63
C LYS A 79 -14.99 0.68 -7.11
N MET A 80 -15.71 -0.30 -6.58
CA MET A 80 -15.81 -0.55 -5.14
C MET A 80 -14.47 -0.94 -4.53
N ILE A 81 -13.73 -1.89 -5.12
CA ILE A 81 -12.41 -2.30 -4.58
C ILE A 81 -11.41 -1.14 -4.60
N ARG A 82 -11.46 -0.27 -5.63
CA ARG A 82 -10.62 0.92 -5.72
C ARG A 82 -10.96 1.92 -4.62
N GLN A 83 -12.24 2.18 -4.41
CA GLN A 83 -12.70 3.10 -3.36
C GLN A 83 -12.29 2.59 -1.97
N VAL A 84 -12.55 1.32 -1.67
CA VAL A 84 -12.17 0.71 -0.38
C VAL A 84 -10.65 0.78 -0.18
N SER A 85 -9.87 0.48 -1.22
CA SER A 85 -8.39 0.53 -1.14
C SER A 85 -7.87 1.95 -0.86
N ASN A 86 -8.51 2.97 -1.43
CA ASN A 86 -8.16 4.38 -1.19
C ASN A 86 -8.56 4.86 0.20
N ASP A 87 -9.72 4.42 0.70
CA ASP A 87 -10.27 4.92 1.96
C ASP A 87 -9.72 4.19 3.19
N ALA A 88 -9.37 2.92 3.05
CA ALA A 88 -8.94 2.06 4.15
C ALA A 88 -7.80 2.67 5.00
N PRO A 89 -6.73 3.27 4.41
CA PRO A 89 -5.70 3.93 5.20
C PRO A 89 -6.23 5.02 6.15
N GLY A 90 -7.11 5.89 5.67
CA GLY A 90 -7.69 6.98 6.46
C GLY A 90 -8.65 6.48 7.55
N GLN A 91 -9.40 5.41 7.26
CA GLN A 91 -10.29 4.79 8.24
C GLN A 91 -9.52 4.12 9.40
N VAL A 92 -8.36 3.53 9.11
CA VAL A 92 -7.55 2.85 10.14
C VAL A 92 -6.65 3.84 10.91
N LEU A 93 -5.90 4.66 10.19
CA LEU A 93 -4.85 5.52 10.75
C LEU A 93 -5.36 6.93 11.12
N GLY A 94 -6.59 7.26 10.75
CA GLY A 94 -7.17 8.59 10.90
C GLY A 94 -7.01 9.45 9.64
N PRO A 95 -7.92 10.41 9.41
CA PRO A 95 -8.01 11.17 8.16
C PRO A 95 -6.78 12.05 7.87
N GLU A 96 -6.07 12.49 8.91
CA GLU A 96 -4.88 13.33 8.78
C GLU A 96 -3.60 12.51 8.50
N THR A 97 -3.67 11.18 8.61
CA THR A 97 -2.49 10.32 8.50
C THR A 97 -2.29 9.85 7.07
N ARG A 98 -1.29 10.41 6.38
CA ARG A 98 -0.87 9.89 5.06
C ARG A 98 -0.11 8.58 5.25
N ALA A 99 -0.72 7.48 4.84
CA ALA A 99 -0.08 6.18 4.86
C ALA A 99 1.09 6.11 3.86
N GLU A 100 2.23 5.58 4.31
CA GLU A 100 3.31 5.23 3.39
C GLU A 100 2.99 3.91 2.69
N VAL A 101 2.80 3.96 1.38
CA VAL A 101 2.45 2.80 0.57
C VAL A 101 3.69 1.92 0.40
N ASN A 102 3.51 0.61 0.61
CA ASN A 102 4.56 -0.37 0.29
C ASN A 102 4.65 -0.49 -1.24
N PRO A 103 5.83 -0.32 -1.87
CA PRO A 103 6.04 -0.52 -3.30
C PRO A 103 5.47 -1.82 -3.87
N ALA A 104 5.43 -2.89 -3.08
CA ALA A 104 4.87 -4.17 -3.51
C ALA A 104 3.34 -4.12 -3.78
N GLY A 105 2.64 -3.19 -3.14
CA GLY A 105 1.20 -2.93 -3.36
C GLY A 105 0.93 -1.64 -4.13
N LEU A 106 1.94 -1.11 -4.83
CA LEU A 106 1.80 0.15 -5.57
C LEU A 106 0.94 -0.05 -6.82
N GLU A 107 -0.07 0.80 -6.96
CA GLU A 107 -0.98 0.84 -8.09
C GLU A 107 -1.02 2.27 -8.65
N PRO A 108 -0.36 2.55 -9.80
CA PRO A 108 -0.18 3.90 -10.34
C PRO A 108 -1.49 4.62 -10.68
N SER A 109 -2.58 3.89 -10.91
CA SER A 109 -3.87 4.50 -11.21
C SER A 109 -4.48 5.27 -10.04
N TYR A 110 -4.02 5.04 -8.80
CA TYR A 110 -4.51 5.78 -7.63
C TYR A 110 -3.43 6.15 -6.60
N HIS A 111 -2.23 5.60 -6.69
CA HIS A 111 -1.11 5.99 -5.82
C HIS A 111 -0.18 6.99 -6.49
N ASP A 112 0.27 7.97 -5.71
CA ASP A 112 1.33 8.91 -6.09
C ASP A 112 2.70 8.22 -6.08
N VAL A 113 3.09 7.63 -7.22
CA VAL A 113 4.37 6.93 -7.40
C VAL A 113 5.55 7.82 -6.98
N LYS A 114 5.56 9.09 -7.39
CA LYS A 114 6.64 10.03 -7.04
C LYS A 114 6.67 10.27 -5.54
N GLY A 115 5.51 10.44 -4.90
CA GLY A 115 5.40 10.57 -3.44
C GLY A 115 5.83 9.33 -2.66
N VAL A 116 5.72 8.12 -3.23
CA VAL A 116 6.17 6.89 -2.57
C VAL A 116 7.69 6.77 -2.55
N TYR A 117 8.34 7.11 -3.67
CA TYR A 117 9.81 7.02 -3.80
C TYR A 117 10.53 8.33 -3.42
N ARG A 118 9.79 9.43 -3.24
CA ARG A 118 10.25 10.74 -2.74
C ARG A 118 11.55 11.22 -3.40
N GLU A 119 12.57 11.55 -2.60
CA GLU A 119 13.87 12.05 -3.05
C GLU A 119 14.60 11.09 -4.00
N HIS A 120 14.25 9.80 -4.01
CA HIS A 120 14.89 8.79 -4.85
C HIS A 120 14.22 8.61 -6.21
N TYR A 121 13.04 9.21 -6.43
CA TYR A 121 12.26 9.03 -7.65
C TYR A 121 13.04 9.41 -8.91
N GLU A 122 13.64 10.61 -8.95
CA GLU A 122 14.34 11.09 -10.16
C GLU A 122 15.54 10.21 -10.50
N LYS A 123 16.29 9.75 -9.47
CA LYS A 123 17.39 8.80 -9.66
C LYS A 123 16.91 7.47 -10.22
N LEU A 124 15.75 6.95 -9.78
CA LEU A 124 15.17 5.73 -10.33
C LEU A 124 14.77 5.90 -11.80
N VAL A 125 14.22 7.05 -12.18
CA VAL A 125 13.91 7.39 -13.58
C VAL A 125 15.18 7.47 -14.44
N GLU A 126 16.26 8.07 -13.93
CA GLU A 126 17.55 8.12 -14.64
C GLU A 126 18.15 6.72 -14.84
N LEU A 127 18.17 5.90 -13.79
CA LEU A 127 18.63 4.52 -13.85
C LEU A 127 17.80 3.71 -14.86
N ARG A 128 16.48 3.95 -14.91
CA ARG A 128 15.60 3.32 -15.88
C ARG A 128 15.99 3.67 -17.32
N ARG A 129 16.25 4.96 -17.60
CA ARG A 129 16.71 5.39 -18.94
C ARG A 129 18.07 4.79 -19.30
N LEU A 130 18.96 4.61 -18.32
CA LEU A 130 20.28 4.02 -18.53
C LEU A 130 20.21 2.51 -18.82
N TYR A 131 19.46 1.76 -18.02
CA TYR A 131 19.48 0.29 -18.05
C TYR A 131 18.35 -0.34 -18.88
N ASP A 132 17.22 0.34 -19.07
CA ASP A 132 16.16 -0.10 -19.98
C ASP A 132 15.61 1.07 -20.83
N PRO A 133 16.45 1.66 -21.70
CA PRO A 133 16.07 2.79 -22.56
C PRO A 133 14.91 2.45 -23.51
N LYS A 134 14.70 1.16 -23.80
CA LYS A 134 13.66 0.69 -24.72
C LYS A 134 12.37 0.27 -24.00
N LYS A 135 12.28 0.47 -22.68
CA LYS A 135 11.13 0.14 -21.84
C LYS A 135 10.63 -1.31 -22.03
N ARG A 136 11.55 -2.27 -22.08
CA ARG A 136 11.25 -3.69 -22.28
C ARG A 136 10.55 -4.31 -21.08
N PHE A 137 10.89 -3.88 -19.87
CA PHE A 137 10.24 -4.32 -18.64
C PHE A 137 9.09 -3.36 -18.29
N GLN A 138 7.99 -3.85 -17.73
CA GLN A 138 6.99 -2.94 -17.19
C GLN A 138 7.49 -2.34 -15.87
N SER A 139 7.33 -1.03 -15.70
CA SER A 139 7.78 -0.30 -14.51
C SER A 139 6.92 0.94 -14.27
N PHE A 140 7.01 1.47 -13.05
CA PHE A 140 6.36 2.72 -12.65
C PHE A 140 7.17 3.98 -13.03
N PHE A 141 8.37 3.81 -13.58
CA PHE A 141 9.34 4.85 -13.97
C PHE A 141 9.64 4.81 -15.46
#